data_AF-A0A351MJC1-F1
#
_entry.id   AF-A0A351MJC1-F1
#
_cell.length_a   1.000
_cell.length_b   1.000
_cell.length_c   1.000
_cell.angle_alpha   90.00
_cell.angle_beta   90.00
_cell.angle_gamma   90.00
#
_symmetry.space_group_name_H-M   'P 1'
#
loop_
_entity.id
_entity.type
_entity.pdbx_description
1 polymer ?
#
loop_
_entity_poly.entity_id
_entity_poly.type
_entity_poly.pdbx_seq_one_letter_code
_entity_poly.pdbx_strand_id
1 'polypeptide(L)'
;MSRKPKRQRRDPSQGHLYAGQSPREEAPRPVAPMPTHGGSAPAVTGARTVVAAAAGPAPTVRTRDQERARFAYERVGAVVKENWAREYRTQLYSLGANILRSGLSVAVGFVQRSARTKNQNQSEAAECLLEHLIGAGLPGLSGHKNGDAFGDAVRGLDLDGYMLASREALAVVTWLERAAQVLIKDPADAMERDDSQAGDGDA
;
A
#
# COMPACT_ATOMS: atom_id res chain seq x y z
N MET A 1 -23.08 -43.94 25.13
CA MET A 1 -23.61 -43.62 23.78
C MET A 1 -24.62 -42.48 23.92
N SER A 2 -24.18 -41.22 23.71
CA SER A 2 -25.01 -40.03 23.93
C SER A 2 -25.31 -39.35 22.58
N ARG A 3 -26.59 -39.28 22.21
CA ARG A 3 -27.07 -38.78 20.91
C ARG A 3 -27.10 -37.25 20.92
N LYS A 4 -26.45 -36.62 19.93
CA LYS A 4 -26.47 -35.16 19.68
C LYS A 4 -27.87 -34.69 19.26
N PRO A 5 -28.37 -33.53 19.71
CA PRO A 5 -29.63 -32.97 19.23
C PRO A 5 -29.48 -32.30 17.84
N LYS A 6 -30.53 -32.50 17.05
CA LYS A 6 -30.72 -32.18 15.62
C LYS A 6 -30.88 -30.66 15.44
N ARG A 7 -30.04 -30.00 14.62
CA ARG A 7 -30.20 -28.59 14.26
C ARG A 7 -31.43 -28.40 13.36
N GLN A 8 -32.36 -27.57 13.81
CA GLN A 8 -33.59 -27.21 13.12
C GLN A 8 -33.29 -26.12 12.07
N ARG A 9 -33.68 -26.34 10.82
CA ARG A 9 -33.55 -25.39 9.70
C ARG A 9 -34.48 -24.19 9.94
N ARG A 10 -33.96 -22.96 9.80
CA ARG A 10 -34.78 -21.72 9.76
C ARG A 10 -35.32 -21.49 8.35
N ASP A 11 -36.61 -21.17 8.29
CA ASP A 11 -37.40 -20.85 7.11
C ASP A 11 -37.23 -19.35 6.73
N PRO A 12 -37.03 -18.97 5.45
CA PRO A 12 -36.70 -17.59 5.07
C PRO A 12 -37.90 -16.71 4.66
N SER A 13 -39.09 -16.86 5.26
CA SER A 13 -40.31 -16.14 4.85
C SER A 13 -40.85 -15.13 5.86
N GLN A 14 -40.00 -14.29 6.46
CA GLN A 14 -40.44 -13.17 7.31
C GLN A 14 -39.77 -11.88 6.84
N GLY A 15 -40.33 -11.30 5.77
CA GLY A 15 -40.28 -9.87 5.56
C GLY A 15 -41.48 -9.23 6.25
N HIS A 16 -41.28 -8.14 6.98
CA HIS A 16 -42.19 -6.99 6.99
C HIS A 16 -41.69 -5.84 7.88
N LEU A 17 -41.71 -4.64 7.26
CA LEU A 17 -42.10 -3.34 7.80
C LEU A 17 -41.10 -2.58 8.69
N TYR A 18 -40.42 -1.61 8.08
CA TYR A 18 -40.11 -0.34 8.72
C TYR A 18 -40.95 0.77 8.05
N ALA A 19 -41.88 1.34 8.82
CA ALA A 19 -42.52 2.62 8.53
C ALA A 19 -42.17 3.57 9.68
N GLY A 20 -41.69 4.77 9.36
CA GLY A 20 -41.34 5.80 10.35
C GLY A 20 -40.71 7.01 9.69
N GLN A 21 -41.51 8.04 9.49
CA GLN A 21 -41.26 9.28 8.76
C GLN A 21 -40.26 10.22 9.46
N SER A 22 -39.56 11.07 8.69
CA SER A 22 -39.60 12.54 8.85
C SER A 22 -38.86 13.23 7.69
N PRO A 23 -39.48 14.19 6.97
CA PRO A 23 -38.80 15.03 5.99
C PRO A 23 -38.08 16.17 6.72
N ARG A 24 -36.77 16.34 6.51
CA ARG A 24 -36.07 17.57 6.89
C ARG A 24 -36.14 18.54 5.72
N GLU A 25 -37.05 19.50 5.85
CA GLU A 25 -37.16 20.69 5.03
C GLU A 25 -35.93 21.59 5.31
N GLU A 26 -35.00 21.65 4.35
CA GLU A 26 -33.77 22.44 4.46
C GLU A 26 -34.06 23.88 4.01
N ALA A 27 -34.13 24.80 4.99
CA ALA A 27 -34.22 26.23 4.71
C ALA A 27 -32.89 26.75 4.09
N PRO A 28 -32.93 27.56 3.01
CA PRO A 28 -31.71 28.05 2.38
C PRO A 28 -31.01 29.10 3.26
N ARG A 29 -29.73 28.88 3.55
CA ARG A 29 -28.87 29.86 4.22
C ARG A 29 -28.50 31.01 3.27
N PRO A 30 -28.49 32.27 3.71
CA PRO A 30 -28.11 33.41 2.88
C PRO A 30 -26.61 33.38 2.54
N VAL A 31 -26.29 33.43 1.25
CA VAL A 31 -24.93 33.61 0.72
C VAL A 31 -24.49 35.06 0.94
N ALA A 32 -23.41 35.25 1.70
CA ALA A 32 -22.75 36.55 1.83
C ALA A 32 -21.92 36.85 0.55
N PRO A 33 -21.89 38.11 0.06
CA PRO A 33 -21.14 38.46 -1.14
C PRO A 33 -19.61 38.46 -0.89
N MET A 34 -18.86 37.96 -1.87
CA MET A 34 -17.39 37.99 -1.89
C MET A 34 -16.85 39.42 -1.97
N PRO A 35 -15.84 39.80 -1.16
CA PRO A 35 -15.08 41.02 -1.42
C PRO A 35 -14.11 40.81 -2.59
N THR A 36 -14.32 41.56 -3.67
CA THR A 36 -13.33 41.74 -4.73
C THR A 36 -12.35 42.82 -4.31
N HIS A 37 -11.12 42.43 -3.95
CA HIS A 37 -10.00 43.37 -3.87
C HIS A 37 -8.90 42.94 -4.83
N GLY A 38 -8.91 43.59 -5.99
CA GLY A 38 -7.72 43.74 -6.81
C GLY A 38 -6.64 44.49 -6.03
N GLY A 39 -5.43 43.94 -6.04
CA GLY A 39 -4.25 44.54 -5.45
C GLY A 39 -3.04 44.16 -6.27
N SER A 40 -2.43 45.16 -6.91
CA SER A 40 -1.24 45.09 -7.74
C SER A 40 -0.12 44.23 -7.14
N ALA A 41 0.39 43.29 -7.93
CA ALA A 41 1.69 42.68 -7.68
C ALA A 41 2.80 43.63 -8.19
N PRO A 42 3.75 44.08 -7.36
CA PRO A 42 4.96 44.70 -7.89
C PRO A 42 5.89 43.62 -8.46
N ALA A 43 6.25 43.77 -9.73
CA ALA A 43 7.27 42.97 -10.39
C ALA A 43 8.64 43.25 -9.74
N VAL A 44 9.14 42.31 -8.94
CA VAL A 44 10.55 42.29 -8.53
C VAL A 44 11.32 41.53 -9.60
N THR A 45 11.79 42.27 -10.61
CA THR A 45 12.81 41.80 -11.54
C THR A 45 14.17 41.90 -10.84
N GLY A 46 14.49 40.89 -10.05
CA GLY A 46 15.84 40.67 -9.53
C GLY A 46 16.57 39.70 -10.43
N ALA A 47 17.52 40.19 -11.24
CA ALA A 47 18.42 39.37 -12.03
C ALA A 47 19.21 38.42 -11.11
N ARG A 48 18.88 37.13 -11.12
CA ARG A 48 19.70 36.09 -10.50
C ARG A 48 20.90 35.81 -11.40
N THR A 49 22.01 36.50 -11.14
CA THR A 49 23.32 36.07 -11.63
C THR A 49 23.69 34.79 -10.89
N VAL A 50 23.43 33.64 -11.51
CA VAL A 50 24.00 32.36 -11.06
C VAL A 50 25.47 32.33 -11.50
N VAL A 51 26.36 32.72 -10.57
CA VAL A 51 27.79 32.46 -10.72
C VAL A 51 27.97 30.95 -10.61
N ALA A 52 28.22 30.30 -11.75
CA ALA A 52 28.57 28.89 -11.81
C ALA A 52 29.98 28.71 -11.26
N ALA A 53 30.08 28.53 -9.95
CA ALA A 53 31.28 27.99 -9.32
C ALA A 53 31.36 26.50 -9.68
N ALA A 54 32.36 26.14 -10.48
CA ALA A 54 32.69 24.76 -10.80
C ALA A 54 33.16 24.03 -9.54
N ALA A 55 32.21 23.41 -8.84
CA ALA A 55 32.48 22.39 -7.83
C ALA A 55 32.40 21.02 -8.50
N GLY A 56 33.36 20.13 -8.22
CA GLY A 56 33.26 18.72 -8.59
C GLY A 56 31.93 18.11 -8.14
N PRO A 57 31.51 16.93 -8.67
CA PRO A 57 30.17 16.42 -8.42
C PRO A 57 29.94 16.32 -6.90
N ALA A 58 29.09 17.22 -6.39
CA ALA A 58 28.67 17.18 -5.00
C ALA A 58 28.10 15.77 -4.73
N PRO A 59 28.33 15.19 -3.55
CA PRO A 59 27.70 13.92 -3.21
C PRO A 59 26.20 14.07 -3.43
N THR A 60 25.66 13.33 -4.41
CA THR A 60 24.26 13.42 -4.78
C THR A 60 23.45 12.82 -3.64
N VAL A 61 23.03 13.67 -2.69
CA VAL A 61 22.10 13.29 -1.63
C VAL A 61 20.83 12.82 -2.32
N ARG A 62 20.48 11.55 -2.10
CA ARG A 62 19.26 10.99 -2.67
C ARG A 62 18.05 11.60 -1.96
N THR A 63 17.00 11.84 -2.73
CA THR A 63 15.72 12.19 -2.11
C THR A 63 15.14 10.97 -1.42
N ARG A 64 14.32 11.17 -0.39
CA ARG A 64 13.60 10.08 0.30
C ARG A 64 12.81 9.20 -0.69
N ASP A 65 12.27 9.78 -1.75
CA ASP A 65 11.55 9.04 -2.77
C ASP A 65 12.46 8.16 -3.63
N GLN A 66 13.67 8.65 -3.98
CA GLN A 66 14.69 7.84 -4.64
C GLN A 66 15.18 6.69 -3.74
N GLU A 67 15.25 6.90 -2.43
CA GLU A 67 15.59 5.84 -1.47
C GLU A 67 14.52 4.76 -1.42
N ARG A 68 13.24 5.13 -1.38
CA ARG A 68 12.11 4.18 -1.45
C ARG A 68 12.10 3.40 -2.75
N ALA A 69 12.30 4.08 -3.88
CA ALA A 69 12.36 3.43 -5.18
C ALA A 69 13.51 2.41 -5.20
N ARG A 70 14.72 2.82 -4.81
CA ARG A 70 15.88 1.92 -4.72
C ARG A 70 15.59 0.73 -3.83
N PHE A 71 15.09 0.96 -2.61
CA PHE A 71 14.70 -0.08 -1.67
C PHE A 71 13.73 -1.07 -2.31
N ALA A 72 12.68 -0.58 -2.95
CA ALA A 72 11.66 -1.42 -3.55
C ALA A 72 12.20 -2.30 -4.69
N TYR A 73 12.97 -1.73 -5.61
CA TYR A 73 13.55 -2.47 -6.73
C TYR A 73 14.59 -3.51 -6.27
N GLU A 74 15.40 -3.19 -5.25
CA GLU A 74 16.34 -4.14 -4.66
C GLU A 74 15.61 -5.32 -3.99
N ARG A 75 14.58 -5.03 -3.17
CA ARG A 75 13.83 -6.05 -2.43
C ARG A 75 12.98 -6.93 -3.33
N VAL A 76 12.20 -6.34 -4.22
CA VAL A 76 11.37 -7.12 -5.15
C VAL A 76 12.24 -7.88 -6.14
N GLY A 77 13.38 -7.31 -6.59
CA GLY A 77 14.32 -8.01 -7.46
C GLY A 77 14.87 -9.31 -6.86
N ALA A 78 15.01 -9.38 -5.53
CA ALA A 78 15.37 -10.62 -4.85
C ALA A 78 14.23 -11.65 -4.87
N VAL A 79 12.98 -11.22 -4.68
CA VAL A 79 11.79 -12.07 -4.64
C VAL A 79 11.48 -12.75 -5.98
N VAL A 80 11.84 -12.14 -7.12
CA VAL A 80 11.49 -12.66 -8.47
C VAL A 80 11.97 -14.10 -8.71
N LYS A 81 13.05 -14.52 -8.04
CA LYS A 81 13.63 -15.85 -8.19
C LYS A 81 12.92 -16.93 -7.37
N GLU A 82 12.03 -16.51 -6.48
CA GLU A 82 11.37 -17.39 -5.54
C GLU A 82 10.11 -18.01 -6.15
N ASN A 83 9.84 -19.27 -5.81
CA ASN A 83 8.67 -19.99 -6.32
C ASN A 83 7.32 -19.41 -5.82
N TRP A 84 7.36 -18.58 -4.77
CA TRP A 84 6.24 -17.90 -4.12
C TRP A 84 6.12 -16.41 -4.50
N ALA A 85 6.86 -15.95 -5.51
CA ALA A 85 6.83 -14.54 -5.95
C ALA A 85 5.41 -14.05 -6.31
N ARG A 86 4.56 -14.94 -6.84
CA ARG A 86 3.17 -14.64 -7.18
C ARG A 86 2.32 -14.37 -5.94
N GLU A 87 2.47 -15.18 -4.90
CA GLU A 87 1.82 -15.02 -3.61
C GLU A 87 2.27 -13.72 -2.95
N TYR A 88 3.56 -13.38 -3.04
CA TYR A 88 4.09 -12.11 -2.56
C TYR A 88 3.40 -10.92 -3.24
N ARG A 89 3.31 -10.92 -4.57
CA ARG A 89 2.63 -9.86 -5.35
C ARG A 89 1.16 -9.72 -4.93
N THR A 90 0.45 -10.83 -4.76
CA THR A 90 -0.96 -10.85 -4.35
C THR A 90 -1.15 -10.23 -2.96
N GLN A 91 -0.30 -10.59 -2.01
CA GLN A 91 -0.36 -10.06 -0.65
C GLN A 91 0.03 -8.58 -0.60
N LEU A 92 1.04 -8.18 -1.37
CA LEU A 92 1.48 -6.79 -1.48
C LEU A 92 0.36 -5.88 -1.99
N TYR A 93 -0.35 -6.26 -3.06
CA TYR A 93 -1.50 -5.48 -3.56
C TYR A 93 -2.67 -5.41 -2.57
N SER A 94 -2.84 -6.48 -1.78
CA SER A 94 -3.84 -6.47 -0.70
C SER A 94 -3.41 -5.56 0.45
N LEU A 95 -2.11 -5.45 0.74
CA LEU A 95 -1.58 -4.65 1.84
C LEU A 95 -1.88 -3.16 1.63
N GLY A 96 -1.58 -2.58 0.47
CA GLY A 96 -1.84 -1.17 0.18
C GLY A 96 -3.31 -0.81 0.37
N ALA A 97 -4.21 -1.62 -0.22
CA ALA A 97 -5.65 -1.46 -0.06
C ALA A 97 -6.11 -1.58 1.40
N ASN A 98 -5.54 -2.52 2.16
CA ASN A 98 -5.87 -2.72 3.57
C ASN A 98 -5.40 -1.55 4.44
N ILE A 99 -4.21 -0.99 4.20
CA ILE A 99 -3.74 0.19 4.95
C ILE A 99 -4.71 1.36 4.77
N LEU A 100 -5.19 1.60 3.54
CA LEU A 100 -6.16 2.67 3.27
C LEU A 100 -7.54 2.42 3.88
N ARG A 101 -7.99 1.16 3.89
CA ARG A 101 -9.34 0.80 4.38
C ARG A 101 -9.43 0.64 5.89
N SER A 102 -8.44 0.03 6.52
CA SER A 102 -8.49 -0.39 7.93
C SER A 102 -7.30 0.07 8.76
N GLY A 103 -6.35 0.79 8.16
CA GLY A 103 -5.18 1.33 8.84
C GLY A 103 -4.01 0.35 8.93
N LEU A 104 -2.82 0.89 9.23
CA LEU A 104 -1.57 0.15 9.26
C LEU A 104 -1.60 -1.03 10.25
N SER A 105 -2.14 -0.83 11.47
CA SER A 105 -2.16 -1.88 12.51
C SER A 105 -2.94 -3.12 12.08
N VAL A 106 -4.13 -2.92 11.50
CA VAL A 106 -4.98 -4.02 11.04
C VAL A 106 -4.36 -4.69 9.81
N ALA A 107 -3.81 -3.90 8.89
CA ALA A 107 -3.16 -4.39 7.68
C ALA A 107 -1.94 -5.28 8.00
N VAL A 108 -1.07 -4.85 8.91
CA VAL A 108 0.05 -5.67 9.41
C VAL A 108 -0.47 -6.94 10.08
N GLY A 109 -1.55 -6.86 10.86
CA GLY A 109 -2.20 -8.02 11.45
C GLY A 109 -2.73 -9.04 10.43
N PHE A 110 -3.17 -8.61 9.24
CA PHE A 110 -3.52 -9.53 8.16
C PHE A 110 -2.29 -10.28 7.64
N VAL A 111 -1.18 -9.59 7.39
CA VAL A 111 0.05 -10.22 6.91
C VAL A 111 0.62 -11.19 7.97
N GLN A 112 0.60 -10.82 9.25
CA GLN A 112 0.98 -11.71 10.37
C GLN A 112 0.15 -13.00 10.41
N ARG A 113 -1.14 -12.94 10.07
CA ARG A 113 -1.97 -14.15 9.98
C ARG A 113 -1.62 -14.98 8.75
N SER A 114 -1.34 -14.35 7.63
CA SER A 114 -0.90 -15.03 6.40
C SER A 114 0.45 -15.74 6.61
N ALA A 115 1.35 -15.18 7.40
CA ALA A 115 2.62 -15.80 7.80
C ALA A 115 2.48 -17.02 8.73
N ARG A 116 1.26 -17.39 9.14
CA ARG A 116 0.99 -18.55 10.01
C ARG A 116 0.06 -19.56 9.35
N THR A 117 -0.18 -19.40 8.05
CA THR A 117 -1.00 -20.33 7.28
C THR A 117 -0.27 -21.65 7.04
N LYS A 118 -1.01 -22.71 6.71
CA LYS A 118 -0.42 -24.01 6.35
C LYS A 118 0.09 -24.06 4.91
N ASN A 119 -0.26 -23.08 4.09
CA ASN A 119 0.24 -22.96 2.73
C ASN A 119 1.65 -22.34 2.77
N GLN A 120 2.67 -23.14 2.46
CA GLN A 120 4.07 -22.75 2.56
C GLN A 120 4.39 -21.48 1.74
N ASN A 121 4.02 -21.46 0.45
CA ASN A 121 4.27 -20.32 -0.43
C ASN A 121 3.62 -19.03 0.11
N GLN A 122 2.39 -19.14 0.61
CA GLN A 122 1.69 -17.99 1.20
C GLN A 122 2.37 -17.52 2.50
N SER A 123 2.86 -18.45 3.32
CA SER A 123 3.57 -18.15 4.56
C SER A 123 4.88 -17.42 4.27
N GLU A 124 5.72 -17.98 3.40
CA GLU A 124 7.03 -17.41 3.01
C GLU A 124 6.88 -16.03 2.38
N ALA A 125 5.91 -15.88 1.48
CA ALA A 125 5.58 -14.59 0.89
C ALA A 125 5.16 -13.54 1.94
N ALA A 126 4.40 -13.94 2.96
CA ALA A 126 3.94 -13.04 4.01
C ALA A 126 5.08 -12.64 4.96
N GLU A 127 5.92 -13.60 5.34
CA GLU A 127 7.11 -13.37 6.15
C GLU A 127 8.07 -12.40 5.46
N CYS A 128 8.37 -12.65 4.18
CA CYS A 128 9.19 -11.76 3.36
C CYS A 128 8.60 -10.34 3.27
N LEU A 129 7.28 -10.21 3.11
CA LEU A 129 6.62 -8.90 3.09
C LEU A 129 6.76 -8.17 4.43
N LEU A 130 6.67 -8.86 5.57
CA LEU A 130 6.92 -8.28 6.89
C LEU A 130 8.37 -7.83 7.05
N GLU A 131 9.32 -8.63 6.59
CA GLU A 131 10.75 -8.27 6.58
C GLU A 131 11.01 -7.01 5.74
N HIS A 132 10.33 -6.86 4.60
CA HIS A 132 10.43 -5.65 3.80
C HIS A 132 9.84 -4.43 4.53
N LEU A 133 8.72 -4.56 5.23
CA LEU A 133 8.17 -3.46 6.03
C LEU A 133 9.10 -3.06 7.19
N ILE A 134 9.71 -4.04 7.86
CA ILE A 134 10.71 -3.81 8.90
C ILE A 134 11.94 -3.12 8.32
N GLY A 135 12.44 -3.63 7.19
CA GLY A 135 13.63 -3.14 6.51
C GLY A 135 13.46 -1.76 5.86
N ALA A 136 12.22 -1.30 5.67
CA ALA A 136 11.92 0.01 5.11
C ALA A 136 12.22 1.16 6.09
N GLY A 137 12.46 0.87 7.38
CA GLY A 137 12.83 1.88 8.36
C GLY A 137 11.71 2.89 8.63
N LEU A 138 10.48 2.40 8.80
CA LEU A 138 9.34 3.27 9.07
C LEU A 138 9.56 4.09 10.37
N PRO A 139 9.17 5.38 10.40
CA PRO A 139 9.32 6.24 11.57
C PRO A 139 8.74 5.63 12.84
N GLY A 140 9.52 5.60 13.91
CA GLY A 140 9.11 5.02 15.20
C GLY A 140 9.06 3.49 15.24
N LEU A 141 9.42 2.80 14.15
CA LEU A 141 9.33 1.34 14.02
C LEU A 141 10.65 0.69 13.57
N SER A 142 11.78 1.38 13.73
CA SER A 142 13.11 0.86 13.43
C SER A 142 13.61 -0.11 14.50
N GLY A 143 14.33 -1.15 14.09
CA GLY A 143 15.07 -2.04 15.03
C GLY A 143 14.32 -3.31 15.45
N HIS A 144 13.11 -3.55 14.93
CA HIS A 144 12.43 -4.83 15.13
C HIS A 144 13.05 -5.92 14.24
N LYS A 145 13.11 -7.15 14.75
CA LYS A 145 13.76 -8.28 14.05
C LYS A 145 12.79 -9.30 13.47
N ASN A 146 11.52 -9.25 13.86
CA ASN A 146 10.50 -10.19 13.41
C ASN A 146 9.14 -9.50 13.29
N GLY A 147 8.25 -10.13 12.53
CA GLY A 147 6.92 -9.61 12.22
C GLY A 147 6.03 -9.40 13.44
N ASP A 148 6.15 -10.23 14.47
CA ASP A 148 5.32 -10.15 15.68
C ASP A 148 5.65 -8.89 16.50
N ALA A 149 6.92 -8.72 16.84
CA ALA A 149 7.41 -7.54 17.55
C ALA A 149 7.15 -6.25 16.77
N PHE A 150 7.25 -6.29 15.44
CA PHE A 150 6.91 -5.17 14.58
C PHE A 150 5.43 -4.80 14.67
N GLY A 151 4.52 -5.77 14.61
CA GLY A 151 3.09 -5.50 14.72
C GLY A 151 2.67 -5.00 16.10
N ASP A 152 3.32 -5.46 17.17
CA ASP A 152 3.10 -4.94 18.52
C ASP A 152 3.62 -3.50 18.64
N ALA A 153 4.77 -3.20 18.04
CA ALA A 153 5.28 -1.83 17.98
C ALA A 153 4.34 -0.89 17.20
N VAL A 154 3.77 -1.34 16.07
CA VAL A 154 2.75 -0.57 15.34
C VAL A 154 1.55 -0.23 16.23
N ARG A 155 1.13 -1.14 17.11
CA ARG A 155 0.03 -0.92 18.06
C ARG A 155 0.41 -0.01 19.23
N GLY A 156 1.70 0.04 19.57
CA GLY A 156 2.25 0.84 20.65
C GLY A 156 2.62 2.28 20.27
N LEU A 157 2.52 2.65 19.00
CA LEU A 157 2.76 4.03 18.56
C LEU A 157 1.74 4.99 19.16
N ASP A 158 2.20 6.20 19.49
CA ASP A 158 1.32 7.33 19.75
C ASP A 158 0.65 7.80 18.45
N LEU A 159 -0.33 8.71 18.58
CA LEU A 159 -1.12 9.14 17.43
C LEU A 159 -0.26 9.75 16.31
N ASP A 160 0.66 10.64 16.66
CA ASP A 160 1.51 11.34 15.69
C ASP A 160 2.48 10.37 15.00
N GLY A 161 3.13 9.50 15.78
CA GLY A 161 3.99 8.44 15.28
C GLY A 161 3.23 7.48 14.36
N TYR A 162 2.03 7.07 14.75
CA TYR A 162 1.18 6.19 13.96
C TYR A 162 0.77 6.82 12.62
N MET A 163 0.40 8.09 12.62
CA MET A 163 0.01 8.81 11.40
C MET A 163 1.20 9.02 10.45
N LEU A 164 2.39 9.28 10.99
CA LEU A 164 3.62 9.40 10.20
C LEU A 164 4.04 8.05 9.63
N ALA A 165 4.06 6.99 10.45
CA ALA A 165 4.39 5.63 10.05
C ALA A 165 3.41 5.12 8.98
N SER A 166 2.11 5.38 9.12
CA SER A 166 1.08 4.98 8.15
C SER A 166 1.29 5.63 6.78
N ARG A 167 1.63 6.93 6.75
CA ARG A 167 1.93 7.65 5.50
C ARG A 167 3.21 7.14 4.85
N GLU A 168 4.25 6.90 5.64
CA GLU A 168 5.50 6.35 5.13
C GLU A 168 5.31 4.93 4.59
N ALA A 169 4.56 4.08 5.31
CA ALA A 169 4.25 2.72 4.89
C ALA A 169 3.53 2.71 3.54
N LEU A 170 2.53 3.58 3.35
CA LEU A 170 1.85 3.72 2.06
C LEU A 170 2.82 4.10 0.94
N ALA A 171 3.69 5.08 1.17
CA ALA A 171 4.65 5.52 0.17
C ALA A 171 5.64 4.40 -0.23
N VAL A 172 6.11 3.61 0.75
CA VAL A 172 6.98 2.45 0.51
C VAL A 172 6.21 1.35 -0.24
N VAL A 173 5.00 1.01 0.20
CA VAL A 173 4.17 -0.02 -0.44
C VAL A 173 3.88 0.35 -1.89
N THR A 174 3.55 1.60 -2.20
CA THR A 174 3.36 2.05 -3.59
C THR A 174 4.59 1.82 -4.46
N TRP A 175 5.81 2.03 -3.93
CA TRP A 175 7.04 1.72 -4.68
C TRP A 175 7.28 0.22 -4.83
N LEU A 176 6.99 -0.58 -3.79
CA LEU A 176 7.04 -2.04 -3.87
C LEU A 176 6.06 -2.57 -4.93
N GLU A 177 4.84 -2.05 -4.97
CA GLU A 177 3.82 -2.44 -5.94
C GLU A 177 4.25 -2.16 -7.38
N ARG A 178 4.86 -1.00 -7.62
CA ARG A 178 5.44 -0.63 -8.92
C ARG A 178 6.55 -1.58 -9.32
N ALA A 179 7.50 -1.85 -8.41
CA ALA A 179 8.58 -2.79 -8.67
C ALA A 179 8.03 -4.21 -8.95
N ALA A 180 7.03 -4.66 -8.19
CA ALA A 180 6.40 -5.96 -8.39
C ALA A 180 5.68 -6.06 -9.74
N GLN A 181 4.99 -5.00 -10.17
CA GLN A 181 4.33 -4.94 -11.46
C GLN A 181 5.32 -5.10 -12.63
N VAL A 182 6.53 -4.53 -12.50
CA VAL A 182 7.55 -4.59 -13.56
C VAL A 182 8.33 -5.91 -13.54
N LEU A 183 8.69 -6.39 -12.35
CA LEU A 183 9.67 -7.47 -12.20
C LEU A 183 9.01 -8.86 -12.08
N ILE A 184 7.83 -8.95 -11.50
CA ILE A 184 7.13 -10.23 -11.30
C ILE A 184 6.11 -10.37 -12.43
N LYS A 185 6.46 -11.12 -13.48
CA LYS A 185 5.58 -11.37 -14.63
C LYS A 185 4.27 -12.01 -14.18
N ASP A 186 3.14 -11.53 -14.72
CA ASP A 186 1.89 -12.27 -14.63
C ASP A 186 1.93 -13.45 -15.62
N PRO A 187 1.47 -14.66 -15.27
CA PRO A 187 1.27 -15.72 -16.26
C PRO A 187 0.43 -15.27 -17.47
N ALA A 188 -0.49 -14.30 -17.31
CA ALA A 188 -1.22 -13.71 -18.44
C ALA A 188 -0.30 -13.00 -19.45
N ASP A 189 0.72 -12.27 -18.97
CA ASP A 189 1.69 -11.54 -19.81
C ASP A 189 2.68 -12.45 -20.54
N ALA A 190 2.73 -13.74 -20.17
CA ALA A 190 3.58 -14.75 -20.78
C ALA A 190 2.88 -15.45 -21.96
N MET A 191 1.55 -15.61 -21.93
CA MET A 191 0.80 -16.26 -23.01
C MET A 191 0.67 -15.38 -24.26
N GLU A 192 0.56 -14.06 -24.13
CA GLU A 192 0.46 -13.15 -25.29
C GLU A 192 1.72 -13.10 -26.18
N ARG A 193 2.87 -13.60 -25.71
CA ARG A 193 4.12 -13.56 -26.47
C ARG A 193 4.38 -14.82 -27.31
N ASP A 194 3.70 -15.93 -27.03
CA ASP A 194 3.92 -17.19 -27.74
C ASP A 194 3.10 -17.26 -29.04
N ASP A 195 1.94 -16.60 -29.06
CA ASP A 195 1.03 -16.58 -30.22
C ASP A 195 1.55 -15.74 -31.41
N SER A 196 2.58 -14.91 -31.21
CA SER A 196 3.15 -14.03 -32.24
C SER A 196 4.38 -14.60 -32.97
N GLN A 197 4.92 -15.76 -32.54
CA GLN A 197 6.16 -16.33 -33.10
C GLN A 197 5.94 -17.54 -34.03
N ALA A 198 4.70 -17.95 -34.29
CA ALA A 198 4.37 -19.12 -35.12
C ALA A 198 3.98 -18.77 -36.57
N GLY A 199 4.46 -17.64 -37.11
CA GLY A 199 4.01 -17.10 -38.40
C GLY A 199 5.10 -16.46 -39.25
N ASP A 200 6.24 -17.12 -39.42
CA ASP A 200 7.16 -16.92 -40.56
C ASP A 200 7.71 -18.32 -40.86
N GLY A 201 7.21 -19.07 -41.83
CA GLY A 201 6.92 -18.63 -43.18
C GLY A 201 7.93 -19.34 -44.08
N ASP A 202 7.75 -20.66 -44.22
CA ASP A 202 8.42 -21.49 -45.22
C ASP A 202 8.06 -20.96 -46.62
N ALA A 203 9.07 -20.48 -47.37
CA ALA A 203 9.02 -20.19 -48.80
C ALA A 203 10.43 -20.13 -49.39
#